data_AF-A0A1I4UHP8-F1
#
_entry.id   AF-A0A1I4UHP8-F1
#
_cell.length_a   1.000
_cell.length_b   1.000
_cell.length_c   1.000
_cell.angle_alpha   90.00
_cell.angle_beta   90.00
_cell.angle_gamma   90.00
#
_symmetry.space_group_name_H-M   'P 1'
#
loop_
_entity.id
_entity.type
_entity.pdbx_description
1 polymer ?
#
loop_
_entity_poly.entity_id
_entity_poly.type
_entity_poly.pdbx_seq_one_letter_code
_entity_poly.pdbx_strand_id
1 'polypeptide(L)'
;MYKSTLAFVICFLLSSAVNQGFCQEKQSPAQLQGLADSLYKAKQFPLAADYYSAVADRSDFPAKKVDAYYNMACCLSLAGKTDSALIILEKAVKAGYDNKTHLQRDEDLTPLHTSSKWQILINSVQERKKILNADPAKASFITTDIHRFWEAYDRAIQDTAHFRQIIKEGYFDKATTGMNDYMSYKVSSIDFFVAHIRSAPAFYGAIRKNTFKTDAYKPAFLASYVKLKSIYEDAIFPDVYFVMGALTSGGTVSDAGLLLGVNQTANDSTVPLGELSFKQRTRVNNILLLPYLVAHELIHFQQEGMKNDTTTLSYVIREGMADFIGELISGGNGNQVLYDWAKGKEKQIWSNFTKDMYFNRYDNWIANSQRATPDNLPDQGYWIGYQICRSYYEQATNKKKAIYDMLHIQDYKAFFLQSHWEDKISSFL
;
A
#
# COMPACT_ATOMS: atom_id res chain seq x y z
N MET A 1 -39.06 -61.74 0.38
CA MET A 1 -37.98 -62.75 0.46
C MET A 1 -36.68 -62.04 0.79
N TYR A 2 -36.05 -62.45 1.91
CA TYR A 2 -34.67 -62.22 2.41
C TYR A 2 -34.14 -60.77 2.48
N LYS A 3 -34.01 -60.12 3.66
CA LYS A 3 -33.08 -60.34 4.81
C LYS A 3 -31.58 -60.12 4.48
N SER A 4 -31.06 -58.99 4.96
CA SER A 4 -29.83 -58.80 5.80
C SER A 4 -28.70 -59.84 5.72
N THR A 5 -27.42 -59.43 5.64
CA THR A 5 -26.49 -59.15 6.76
C THR A 5 -25.01 -59.11 6.29
N LEU A 6 -24.22 -58.22 6.91
CA LEU A 6 -22.82 -58.36 7.35
C LEU A 6 -21.63 -58.14 6.39
N ALA A 7 -20.63 -57.51 7.00
CA ALA A 7 -19.40 -56.91 6.49
C ALA A 7 -18.15 -57.79 6.74
N PHE A 8 -16.97 -57.21 6.44
CA PHE A 8 -15.57 -57.64 6.70
C PHE A 8 -14.94 -58.53 5.58
N VAL A 9 -13.70 -58.35 5.08
CA VAL A 9 -12.59 -57.43 5.39
C VAL A 9 -11.44 -57.54 4.34
N ILE A 10 -10.68 -56.44 4.17
CA ILE A 10 -9.25 -56.24 3.81
C ILE A 10 -8.58 -57.13 2.75
N CYS A 11 -8.01 -56.48 1.72
CA CYS A 11 -6.57 -56.54 1.37
C CYS A 11 -6.30 -55.71 0.11
N PHE A 12 -5.67 -54.54 0.24
CA PHE A 12 -4.85 -53.99 -0.85
C PHE A 12 -3.54 -53.45 -0.28
N LEU A 13 -2.50 -54.28 -0.41
CA LEU A 13 -1.10 -53.91 -0.23
C LEU A 13 -0.57 -53.27 -1.52
N LEU A 14 -0.04 -52.06 -1.35
CA LEU A 14 1.20 -51.51 -1.92
C LEU A 14 1.70 -51.99 -3.30
N SER A 15 1.81 -51.01 -4.19
CA SER A 15 2.92 -50.69 -5.12
C SER A 15 2.32 -50.22 -6.44
N SER A 16 2.79 -49.19 -7.13
CA SER A 16 4.13 -48.65 -7.22
C SER A 16 4.06 -47.18 -7.66
N ALA A 17 5.02 -46.40 -7.17
CA ALA A 17 5.33 -45.05 -7.60
C ALA A 17 5.44 -44.96 -9.14
N VAL A 18 4.68 -44.06 -9.73
CA VAL A 18 5.00 -43.47 -11.02
C VAL A 18 5.42 -42.05 -10.74
N ASN A 19 6.74 -41.84 -10.76
CA ASN A 19 7.38 -40.53 -10.85
C ASN A 19 6.87 -39.84 -12.11
N GLN A 20 5.83 -39.03 -11.99
CA GLN A 20 5.60 -37.95 -12.93
C GLN A 20 6.35 -36.74 -12.41
N GLY A 21 7.52 -36.50 -12.99
CA GLY A 21 8.17 -35.20 -12.96
C GLY A 21 7.33 -34.18 -13.70
N PHE A 22 6.17 -33.83 -13.15
CA PHE A 22 5.60 -32.52 -13.39
C PHE A 22 6.54 -31.54 -12.71
N CYS A 23 7.09 -30.62 -13.48
CA CYS A 23 7.73 -29.42 -12.95
C CYS A 23 6.64 -28.68 -12.15
N GLN A 24 6.50 -28.98 -10.86
CA GLN A 24 5.66 -28.19 -9.97
C GLN A 24 6.27 -26.78 -10.00
N GLU A 25 5.54 -25.86 -10.62
CA GLU A 25 5.88 -24.45 -10.59
C GLU A 25 6.15 -24.07 -9.13
N LYS A 26 7.37 -23.64 -8.81
CA LYS A 26 7.72 -23.27 -7.45
C LYS A 26 6.76 -22.16 -7.02
N GLN A 27 5.95 -22.43 -6.00
CA GLN A 27 5.03 -21.44 -5.45
C GLN A 27 5.79 -20.17 -5.06
N SER A 28 5.30 -19.04 -5.55
CA SER A 28 5.83 -17.72 -5.24
C SER A 28 5.66 -17.39 -3.74
N PRO A 29 6.48 -16.49 -3.18
CA PRO A 29 6.31 -16.04 -1.80
C PRO A 29 4.90 -15.53 -1.49
N ALA A 30 4.23 -14.87 -2.44
CA ALA A 30 2.86 -14.39 -2.27
C ALA A 30 1.82 -15.53 -2.17
N GLN A 31 1.99 -16.59 -2.96
CA GLN A 31 1.11 -17.77 -2.87
C GLN A 31 1.31 -18.53 -1.54
N LEU A 32 2.56 -18.66 -1.09
CA LEU A 32 2.88 -19.27 0.20
C LEU A 32 2.32 -18.45 1.36
N GLN A 33 2.44 -17.13 1.30
CA GLN A 33 1.87 -16.22 2.29
C GLN A 33 0.36 -16.40 2.39
N GLY A 34 -0.36 -16.39 1.26
CA GLY A 34 -1.82 -16.57 1.27
C GLY A 34 -2.26 -17.91 1.86
N LEU A 35 -1.46 -18.97 1.68
CA LEU A 35 -1.70 -20.26 2.32
C LEU A 35 -1.40 -20.22 3.83
N ALA A 36 -0.27 -19.62 4.24
CA ALA A 36 0.08 -19.43 5.64
C ALA A 36 -1.02 -18.65 6.39
N ASP A 37 -1.49 -17.53 5.82
CA ASP A 37 -2.57 -16.71 6.37
C ASP A 37 -3.88 -17.50 6.51
N SER A 38 -4.20 -18.34 5.52
CA SER A 38 -5.41 -19.17 5.55
C SER A 38 -5.34 -20.24 6.63
N LEU A 39 -4.18 -20.86 6.81
CA LEU A 39 -3.92 -21.85 7.84
C LEU A 39 -3.92 -21.24 9.24
N TYR A 40 -3.34 -20.06 9.39
CA TYR A 40 -3.38 -19.27 10.62
C TYR A 40 -4.83 -18.99 11.03
N LYS A 41 -5.66 -18.51 10.09
CA LYS A 41 -7.11 -18.29 10.32
C LYS A 41 -7.85 -19.57 10.70
N ALA A 42 -7.45 -20.70 10.11
CA ALA A 42 -7.96 -22.03 10.46
C ALA A 42 -7.39 -22.59 11.78
N LYS A 43 -6.56 -21.82 12.50
CA LYS A 43 -5.87 -22.20 13.75
C LYS A 43 -4.93 -23.41 13.59
N GLN A 44 -4.48 -23.69 12.37
CA GLN A 44 -3.49 -24.73 12.08
C GLN A 44 -2.08 -24.17 12.23
N PHE A 45 -1.75 -23.68 13.43
CA PHE A 45 -0.54 -22.89 13.67
C PHE A 45 0.78 -23.59 13.32
N PRO A 46 0.98 -24.90 13.62
CA PRO A 46 2.21 -25.57 13.21
C PRO A 46 2.41 -25.57 11.70
N LEU A 47 1.36 -25.84 10.93
CA LEU A 47 1.44 -25.85 9.46
C LEU A 47 1.59 -24.43 8.90
N ALA A 48 0.90 -23.44 9.48
CA ALA A 48 1.08 -22.04 9.14
C ALA A 48 2.53 -21.58 9.36
N ALA A 49 3.17 -21.97 10.47
CA ALA A 49 4.57 -21.68 10.75
C ALA A 49 5.52 -22.27 9.69
N ASP A 50 5.28 -23.49 9.22
CA ASP A 50 6.07 -24.11 8.15
C ASP A 50 5.96 -23.31 6.84
N TYR A 51 4.75 -22.85 6.50
CA TYR A 51 4.56 -22.01 5.31
C TYR A 51 5.17 -20.62 5.47
N TYR A 52 5.11 -19.99 6.64
CA TYR A 52 5.83 -18.74 6.90
C TYR A 52 7.35 -18.91 6.81
N SER A 53 7.90 -20.04 7.28
CA SER A 53 9.31 -20.35 7.06
C SER A 53 9.63 -20.40 5.56
N ALA A 54 8.78 -21.06 4.76
CA ALA A 54 8.95 -21.12 3.31
C ALA A 54 8.84 -19.73 2.66
N VAL A 55 8.00 -18.82 3.17
CA VAL A 55 7.96 -17.42 2.73
C VAL A 55 9.29 -16.73 3.00
N ALA A 56 9.84 -16.85 4.21
CA ALA A 56 11.13 -16.24 4.57
C ALA A 56 12.27 -16.76 3.69
N ASP A 57 12.31 -18.07 3.43
CA ASP A 57 13.34 -18.71 2.62
C ASP A 57 13.29 -18.30 1.14
N ARG A 58 12.09 -18.07 0.60
CA ARG A 58 11.88 -17.75 -0.83
C ARG A 58 11.76 -16.27 -1.13
N SER A 59 11.66 -15.40 -0.13
CA SER A 59 11.55 -13.96 -0.34
C SER A 59 12.90 -13.36 -0.76
N ASP A 60 12.88 -12.49 -1.77
CA ASP A 60 14.08 -11.72 -2.15
C ASP A 60 14.29 -10.52 -1.22
N PHE A 61 13.21 -9.88 -0.76
CA PHE A 61 13.25 -8.61 -0.04
C PHE A 61 13.39 -8.81 1.48
N PRO A 62 14.32 -8.10 2.16
CA PRO A 62 14.56 -8.27 3.59
C PRO A 62 13.32 -8.09 4.47
N ALA A 63 12.54 -7.03 4.23
CA ALA A 63 11.35 -6.73 5.03
C ALA A 63 10.27 -7.83 4.96
N LYS A 64 10.12 -8.52 3.82
CA LYS A 64 9.22 -9.69 3.75
C LYS A 64 9.68 -10.86 4.60
N LYS A 65 11.00 -11.05 4.72
CA LYS A 65 11.56 -12.08 5.60
C LYS A 65 11.30 -11.74 7.06
N VAL A 66 11.42 -10.45 7.42
CA VAL A 66 11.10 -9.95 8.76
C VAL A 66 9.65 -10.29 9.12
N ASP A 67 8.70 -9.92 8.26
CA ASP A 67 7.27 -10.19 8.50
C ASP A 67 6.97 -11.69 8.58
N ALA A 68 7.61 -12.50 7.71
CA ALA A 68 7.46 -13.95 7.73
C ALA A 68 8.01 -14.58 9.02
N TYR A 69 9.20 -14.16 9.50
CA TYR A 69 9.73 -14.63 10.78
C TYR A 69 8.83 -14.21 11.94
N TYR A 70 8.35 -12.96 11.95
CA TYR A 70 7.42 -12.50 12.98
C TYR A 70 6.16 -13.37 13.04
N ASN A 71 5.47 -13.56 11.92
CA ASN A 71 4.25 -14.36 11.85
C ASN A 71 4.49 -15.84 12.18
N MET A 72 5.65 -16.37 11.79
CA MET A 72 6.09 -17.72 12.19
C MET A 72 6.24 -17.81 13.72
N ALA A 73 6.83 -16.81 14.37
CA ALA A 73 6.97 -16.78 15.83
C ALA A 73 5.61 -16.72 16.54
N CYS A 74 4.66 -15.91 16.04
CA CYS A 74 3.28 -15.88 16.55
C CYS A 74 2.62 -17.26 16.47
N CYS A 75 2.72 -17.94 15.33
CA CYS A 75 2.21 -19.30 15.16
C CYS A 75 2.84 -20.30 16.14
N LEU A 76 4.16 -20.24 16.33
CA LEU A 76 4.88 -21.12 17.27
C LEU A 76 4.47 -20.85 18.72
N SER A 77 4.28 -19.59 19.09
CA SER A 77 3.80 -19.18 20.41
C SER A 77 2.40 -19.74 20.68
N LEU A 78 1.46 -19.55 19.75
CA LEU A 78 0.10 -20.11 19.82
C LEU A 78 0.07 -21.64 19.83
N ALA A 79 1.07 -22.30 19.23
CA ALA A 79 1.24 -23.74 19.27
C ALA A 79 1.91 -24.26 20.58
N GLY A 80 2.18 -23.38 21.56
CA GLY A 80 2.84 -23.72 22.82
C GLY A 80 4.35 -23.98 22.72
N LYS A 81 4.97 -23.68 21.57
CA LYS A 81 6.40 -23.87 21.31
C LYS A 81 7.21 -22.62 21.67
N THR A 82 7.18 -22.22 22.94
CA THR A 82 7.69 -20.93 23.42
C THR A 82 9.18 -20.70 23.15
N ASP A 83 10.04 -21.69 23.36
CA ASP A 83 11.48 -21.57 23.06
C ASP A 83 11.73 -21.39 21.55
N SER A 84 11.02 -22.13 20.70
CA SER A 84 11.12 -21.97 19.23
C SER A 84 10.61 -20.60 18.80
N ALA A 85 9.50 -20.13 19.37
CA ALA A 85 8.95 -18.82 19.07
C ALA A 85 9.95 -17.70 19.39
N LEU A 86 10.59 -17.74 20.57
CA LEU A 86 11.62 -16.75 20.95
C LEU A 86 12.83 -16.76 20.00
N ILE A 87 13.32 -17.94 19.60
CA ILE A 87 14.43 -18.05 18.63
C ILE A 87 14.06 -17.42 17.29
N ILE A 88 12.85 -17.68 16.80
CA ILE A 88 12.39 -17.11 15.53
C ILE A 88 12.16 -15.60 15.66
N LEU A 89 11.65 -15.14 16.80
CA LEU A 89 11.47 -13.71 17.06
C LEU A 89 12.81 -12.98 17.12
N GLU A 90 13.85 -13.58 17.71
CA GLU A 90 15.22 -13.06 17.65
C GLU A 90 15.72 -12.97 16.20
N LYS A 91 15.37 -13.92 15.32
CA LYS A 91 15.69 -13.83 13.89
C LYS A 91 14.97 -12.66 13.24
N ALA A 92 13.69 -12.43 13.55
CA ALA A 92 12.94 -11.29 13.03
C ALA A 92 13.60 -9.96 13.45
N VAL A 93 13.94 -9.81 14.74
CA VAL A 93 14.62 -8.61 15.26
C VAL A 93 15.99 -8.41 14.62
N LYS A 94 16.81 -9.46 14.51
CA LYS A 94 18.12 -9.39 13.81
C LYS A 94 17.98 -9.06 12.33
N ALA A 95 16.87 -9.45 11.70
CA ALA A 95 16.56 -9.14 10.31
C ALA A 95 16.00 -7.72 10.12
N GLY A 96 15.71 -6.99 11.21
CA GLY A 96 15.28 -5.59 11.17
C GLY A 96 13.85 -5.33 11.63
N TYR A 97 13.21 -6.27 12.35
CA TYR A 97 11.94 -5.97 13.03
C TYR A 97 12.13 -4.87 14.07
N ASP A 98 11.29 -3.83 13.98
CA ASP A 98 11.48 -2.59 14.73
C ASP A 98 10.22 -2.10 15.47
N ASN A 99 9.07 -2.76 15.35
CA ASN A 99 7.84 -2.32 16.00
C ASN A 99 7.71 -2.88 17.44
N LYS A 100 8.47 -2.30 18.38
CA LYS A 100 8.49 -2.74 19.78
C LYS A 100 7.11 -2.67 20.45
N THR A 101 6.35 -1.62 20.17
CA THR A 101 5.01 -1.45 20.75
C THR A 101 4.06 -2.56 20.30
N HIS A 102 4.11 -2.97 19.04
CA HIS A 102 3.32 -4.10 18.55
C HIS A 102 3.72 -5.41 19.22
N LEU A 103 5.02 -5.71 19.32
CA LEU A 103 5.51 -6.91 20.01
C LEU A 103 4.96 -7.04 21.45
N GLN A 104 4.93 -5.93 22.19
CA GLN A 104 4.47 -5.93 23.58
C GLN A 104 2.95 -6.09 23.73
N ARG A 105 2.19 -5.78 22.68
CA ARG A 105 0.71 -5.78 22.70
C ARG A 105 0.09 -6.96 21.97
N ASP A 106 0.84 -7.64 21.11
CA ASP A 106 0.32 -8.76 20.32
C ASP A 106 -0.06 -9.93 21.25
N GLU A 107 -1.34 -10.27 21.24
CA GLU A 107 -1.91 -11.30 22.09
C GLU A 107 -1.33 -12.69 21.74
N ASP A 108 -0.92 -12.91 20.49
CA ASP A 108 -0.30 -14.16 20.05
C ASP A 108 1.01 -14.47 20.78
N LEU A 109 1.69 -13.42 21.26
CA LEU A 109 2.99 -13.51 21.94
C LEU A 109 2.87 -13.48 23.47
N THR A 110 1.66 -13.35 24.02
CA THR A 110 1.39 -13.39 25.47
C THR A 110 2.06 -14.57 26.19
N PRO A 111 2.06 -15.81 25.64
CA PRO A 111 2.76 -16.94 26.26
C PRO A 111 4.26 -16.72 26.51
N LEU A 112 4.90 -15.80 25.76
CA LEU A 112 6.33 -15.53 25.84
C LEU A 112 6.67 -14.51 26.94
N HIS A 113 5.72 -13.67 27.37
CA HIS A 113 5.98 -12.49 28.21
C HIS A 113 6.58 -12.82 29.59
N THR A 114 6.35 -14.02 30.10
CA THR A 114 6.89 -14.47 31.41
C THR A 114 8.34 -14.99 31.32
N SER A 115 8.86 -15.19 30.12
CA SER A 115 10.22 -15.67 29.90
C SER A 115 11.25 -14.56 30.17
N SER A 116 12.35 -14.89 30.85
CA SER A 116 13.47 -13.94 31.01
C SER A 116 14.10 -13.54 29.67
N LYS A 117 14.05 -14.43 28.67
CA LYS A 117 14.52 -14.15 27.30
C LYS A 117 13.66 -13.10 26.59
N TRP A 118 12.37 -12.99 26.95
CA TRP A 118 11.47 -11.98 26.36
C TRP A 118 11.96 -10.56 26.64
N GLN A 119 12.31 -10.26 27.88
CA GLN A 119 12.77 -8.91 28.23
C GLN A 119 14.10 -8.56 27.53
N ILE A 120 14.99 -9.55 27.37
CA ILE A 120 16.23 -9.38 26.60
C ILE A 120 15.92 -9.05 25.15
N LEU A 121 15.01 -9.81 24.53
CA LEU A 121 14.58 -9.58 23.15
C LEU A 121 13.94 -8.18 22.99
N ILE A 122 12.97 -7.81 23.83
CA ILE A 122 12.32 -6.50 23.79
C ILE A 122 13.31 -5.35 23.96
N ASN A 123 14.34 -5.52 24.79
CA ASN A 123 15.39 -4.51 24.97
C ASN A 123 16.35 -4.44 23.77
N SER A 124 16.44 -5.49 22.95
CA SER A 124 17.30 -5.52 21.77
C SER A 124 16.67 -4.85 20.54
N VAL A 125 15.34 -4.72 20.50
CA VAL A 125 14.61 -4.11 19.36
C VAL A 125 15.07 -2.67 19.17
N GLN A 126 15.58 -2.37 17.97
CA GLN A 126 15.95 -1.02 17.56
C GLN A 126 14.78 -0.41 16.78
N GLU A 127 14.02 0.47 17.41
CA GLU A 127 12.90 1.14 16.75
C GLU A 127 13.43 2.17 15.73
N ARG A 128 12.98 2.09 14.48
CA ARG A 128 13.24 3.17 13.53
C ARG A 128 12.42 4.38 13.95
N LYS A 129 13.09 5.52 14.08
CA LYS A 129 12.39 6.78 14.36
C LYS A 129 11.73 7.27 13.08
N LYS A 130 10.40 7.36 13.09
CA LYS A 130 9.64 8.07 12.04
C LYS A 130 10.18 9.49 11.93
N ILE A 131 10.73 9.84 10.76
CA ILE A 131 11.29 11.18 10.52
C ILE A 131 10.14 12.11 10.19
N LEU A 132 9.63 12.78 11.23
CA LEU A 132 8.58 13.79 11.09
C LEU A 132 9.18 15.16 11.36
N ASN A 133 9.28 15.96 10.29
CA ASN A 133 9.77 17.32 10.41
C ASN A 133 8.60 18.26 10.71
N ALA A 134 8.74 19.15 11.69
CA ALA A 134 7.78 20.24 11.89
C ALA A 134 8.02 21.44 10.94
N ASP A 135 9.20 21.47 10.32
CA ASP A 135 9.65 22.47 9.34
C ASP A 135 9.65 21.83 7.94
N PRO A 136 8.85 22.35 6.99
CA PRO A 136 8.76 21.79 5.65
C PRO A 136 10.11 21.82 4.89
N ALA A 137 11.02 22.75 5.22
CA ALA A 137 12.32 22.85 4.56
C ALA A 137 13.29 21.72 4.93
N LYS A 138 12.98 20.92 5.95
CA LYS A 138 13.79 19.78 6.38
C LYS A 138 13.37 18.46 5.73
N ALA A 139 12.23 18.43 5.03
CA ALA A 139 11.80 17.25 4.29
C ALA A 139 12.68 17.07 3.04
N SER A 140 13.05 15.82 2.77
CA SER A 140 13.83 15.43 1.61
C SER A 140 12.95 14.82 0.53
N PHE A 141 13.25 15.14 -0.74
CA PHE A 141 12.65 14.51 -1.92
C PHE A 141 13.71 13.62 -2.59
N ILE A 142 13.68 12.31 -2.29
CA ILE A 142 14.71 11.34 -2.64
C ILE A 142 14.37 10.68 -3.98
N THR A 143 15.18 10.97 -5.00
CA THR A 143 15.04 10.44 -6.37
C THR A 143 16.11 9.43 -6.74
N THR A 144 17.03 9.10 -5.81
CA THR A 144 18.21 8.26 -6.06
C THR A 144 17.86 6.90 -6.69
N ASP A 145 16.73 6.31 -6.31
CA ASP A 145 16.29 5.01 -6.83
C ASP A 145 15.85 5.09 -8.31
N ILE A 146 15.34 6.24 -8.78
CA ILE A 146 15.08 6.46 -10.22
C ILE A 146 16.38 6.35 -11.01
N HIS A 147 17.43 7.02 -10.54
CA HIS A 147 18.75 7.02 -11.19
C HIS A 147 19.37 5.63 -11.20
N ARG A 148 19.40 4.96 -10.04
CA ARG A 148 19.90 3.58 -9.90
C ARG A 148 19.15 2.58 -10.78
N PHE A 149 17.83 2.73 -10.90
CA PHE A 149 17.04 1.89 -11.79
C PHE A 149 17.50 2.02 -13.24
N TRP A 150 17.63 3.25 -13.77
CA TRP A 150 18.02 3.45 -15.16
C TRP A 150 19.45 3.00 -15.45
N GLU A 151 20.38 3.22 -14.52
CA GLU A 151 21.75 2.69 -14.62
C GLU A 151 21.76 1.15 -14.68
N ALA A 152 20.99 0.50 -13.81
CA ALA A 152 20.87 -0.96 -13.79
C ALA A 152 20.16 -1.48 -15.05
N TYR A 153 19.10 -0.80 -15.49
CA TYR A 153 18.32 -1.15 -16.67
C TYR A 153 19.16 -1.09 -17.94
N ASP A 154 19.96 -0.03 -18.13
CA ASP A 154 20.85 0.13 -19.28
C ASP A 154 21.88 -1.00 -19.39
N ARG A 155 22.43 -1.42 -18.25
CA ARG A 155 23.32 -2.58 -18.20
C ARG A 155 22.57 -3.88 -18.49
N ALA A 156 21.37 -4.03 -17.93
CA ALA A 156 20.58 -5.25 -18.04
C ALA A 156 20.07 -5.50 -19.47
N ILE A 157 19.75 -4.46 -20.24
CA ILE A 157 19.36 -4.62 -21.65
C ILE A 157 20.53 -4.97 -22.58
N GLN A 158 21.77 -4.70 -22.16
CA GLN A 158 22.98 -5.12 -22.89
C GLN A 158 23.37 -6.57 -22.57
N ASP A 159 23.14 -7.02 -21.34
CA ASP A 159 23.37 -8.40 -20.89
C ASP A 159 22.06 -9.03 -20.41
N THR A 160 21.24 -9.43 -21.37
CA THR A 160 19.92 -10.01 -21.10
C THR A 160 19.97 -11.38 -20.43
N ALA A 161 21.11 -12.08 -20.48
CA ALA A 161 21.33 -13.34 -19.80
C ALA A 161 21.45 -13.15 -18.29
N HIS A 162 22.06 -12.06 -17.84
CA HIS A 162 22.20 -11.71 -16.41
C HIS A 162 21.23 -10.60 -15.96
N PHE A 163 20.19 -10.30 -16.73
CA PHE A 163 19.24 -9.20 -16.47
C PHE A 163 18.78 -9.16 -15.01
N ARG A 164 18.31 -10.30 -14.47
CA ARG A 164 17.83 -10.41 -13.08
C ARG A 164 18.92 -10.02 -12.07
N GLN A 165 20.13 -10.52 -12.25
CA GLN A 165 21.25 -10.27 -11.36
C GLN A 165 21.68 -8.81 -11.41
N ILE A 166 21.76 -8.22 -12.61
CA ILE A 166 22.13 -6.81 -12.79
C ILE A 166 21.10 -5.89 -12.12
N ILE A 167 19.80 -6.15 -12.27
CA ILE A 167 18.76 -5.38 -11.58
C ILE A 167 18.87 -5.58 -10.06
N LYS A 168 19.12 -6.80 -9.58
CA LYS A 168 19.33 -7.04 -8.15
C LYS A 168 20.48 -6.20 -7.59
N GLU A 169 21.68 -6.32 -8.14
CA GLU A 169 22.88 -5.67 -7.62
C GLU A 169 22.88 -4.15 -7.85
N GLY A 170 22.33 -3.70 -8.98
CA GLY A 170 22.32 -2.30 -9.37
C GLY A 170 21.20 -1.48 -8.73
N TYR A 171 20.05 -2.11 -8.47
CA TYR A 171 18.85 -1.41 -8.00
C TYR A 171 18.42 -1.86 -6.60
N PHE A 172 18.19 -3.17 -6.39
CA PHE A 172 17.62 -3.67 -5.13
C PHE A 172 18.61 -3.72 -3.97
N ASP A 173 19.83 -4.21 -4.18
CA ASP A 173 20.86 -4.29 -3.13
C ASP A 173 21.37 -2.90 -2.71
N LYS A 174 21.09 -1.88 -3.55
CA LYS A 174 21.40 -0.48 -3.30
C LYS A 174 20.18 0.33 -2.90
N ALA A 175 19.03 -0.30 -2.63
CA ALA A 175 17.78 0.39 -2.32
C ALA A 175 17.95 1.42 -1.18
N THR A 176 17.36 2.60 -1.32
CA THR A 176 17.15 3.49 -0.17
C THR A 176 16.21 2.84 0.85
N THR A 177 16.12 3.42 2.05
CA THR A 177 15.18 2.97 3.08
C THR A 177 13.74 2.91 2.56
N GLY A 178 13.24 3.98 1.93
CA GLY A 178 11.87 3.98 1.39
C GLY A 178 11.67 2.99 0.25
N MET A 179 12.69 2.73 -0.56
CA MET A 179 12.61 1.69 -1.59
C MET A 179 12.52 0.28 -0.99
N ASN A 180 13.25 -0.01 0.09
CA ASN A 180 13.12 -1.29 0.80
C ASN A 180 11.69 -1.50 1.33
N ASP A 181 11.10 -0.47 1.93
CA ASP A 181 9.72 -0.52 2.43
C ASP A 181 8.72 -0.71 1.28
N TYR A 182 8.84 0.08 0.20
CA TYR A 182 7.94 0.00 -0.95
C TYR A 182 7.94 -1.41 -1.56
N MET A 183 9.13 -2.00 -1.74
CA MET A 183 9.24 -3.33 -2.33
C MET A 183 8.61 -4.40 -1.44
N SER A 184 8.76 -4.28 -0.12
CA SER A 184 8.08 -5.20 0.82
C SER A 184 6.57 -5.16 0.64
N TYR A 185 6.00 -3.97 0.60
CA TYR A 185 4.55 -3.80 0.61
C TYR A 185 3.92 -4.03 -0.76
N LYS A 186 4.62 -3.66 -1.84
CA LYS A 186 4.01 -3.49 -3.16
C LYS A 186 4.60 -4.39 -4.24
N VAL A 187 5.74 -5.04 -4.04
CA VAL A 187 6.37 -5.89 -5.08
C VAL A 187 6.57 -7.31 -4.56
N SER A 188 6.14 -8.32 -5.33
CA SER A 188 6.11 -9.70 -4.83
C SER A 188 7.51 -10.33 -4.72
N SER A 189 8.30 -10.24 -5.78
CA SER A 189 9.67 -10.76 -5.89
C SER A 189 10.47 -9.97 -6.94
N ILE A 190 11.79 -10.18 -6.99
CA ILE A 190 12.65 -9.63 -8.05
C ILE A 190 12.22 -10.18 -9.41
N ASP A 191 11.87 -11.47 -9.48
CA ASP A 191 11.43 -12.11 -10.72
C ASP A 191 10.13 -11.50 -11.25
N PHE A 192 9.18 -11.19 -10.37
CA PHE A 192 7.95 -10.49 -10.75
C PHE A 192 8.25 -9.09 -11.30
N PHE A 193 9.13 -8.34 -10.64
CA PHE A 193 9.53 -7.02 -11.11
C PHE A 193 10.23 -7.09 -12.47
N VAL A 194 11.17 -8.01 -12.64
CA VAL A 194 11.91 -8.22 -13.89
C VAL A 194 10.97 -8.62 -15.02
N ALA A 195 10.06 -9.57 -14.78
CA ALA A 195 9.05 -9.97 -15.75
C ALA A 195 8.16 -8.80 -16.14
N HIS A 196 7.76 -7.98 -15.17
CA HIS A 196 6.93 -6.80 -15.39
C HIS A 196 7.63 -5.73 -16.26
N ILE A 197 8.88 -5.35 -15.95
CA ILE A 197 9.55 -4.31 -16.74
C ILE A 197 9.90 -4.81 -18.15
N ARG A 198 10.18 -6.11 -18.30
CA ARG A 198 10.45 -6.73 -19.60
C ARG A 198 9.20 -6.91 -20.46
N SER A 199 8.00 -6.88 -19.88
CA SER A 199 6.76 -7.05 -20.65
C SER A 199 6.35 -5.80 -21.42
N ALA A 200 6.97 -4.64 -21.18
CA ALA A 200 6.60 -3.37 -21.81
C ALA A 200 7.82 -2.49 -22.15
N PRO A 201 8.77 -2.96 -22.98
CA PRO A 201 10.00 -2.24 -23.27
C PRO A 201 9.78 -0.88 -23.96
N ALA A 202 8.79 -0.73 -24.84
CA ALA A 202 8.48 0.55 -25.48
C ALA A 202 7.91 1.55 -24.48
N PHE A 203 7.04 1.10 -23.56
CA PHE A 203 6.55 1.92 -22.45
C PHE A 203 7.71 2.40 -21.56
N TYR A 204 8.54 1.48 -21.07
CA TYR A 204 9.67 1.81 -20.19
C TYR A 204 10.67 2.75 -20.88
N GLY A 205 11.01 2.48 -22.15
CA GLY A 205 11.86 3.38 -22.93
C GLY A 205 11.31 4.81 -23.01
N ALA A 206 10.00 4.96 -23.24
CA ALA A 206 9.37 6.27 -23.38
C ALA A 206 9.23 7.04 -22.06
N ILE A 207 8.93 6.36 -20.95
CA ILE A 207 8.74 7.04 -19.65
C ILE A 207 10.04 7.51 -19.01
N ARG A 208 11.22 7.03 -19.46
CA ARG A 208 12.53 7.39 -18.87
C ARG A 208 12.71 8.88 -18.67
N LYS A 209 12.54 9.66 -19.74
CA LYS A 209 12.63 11.13 -19.69
C LYS A 209 11.65 11.74 -18.68
N ASN A 210 10.47 11.14 -18.51
CA ASN A 210 9.43 11.64 -17.62
C ASN A 210 9.74 11.32 -16.16
N THR A 211 10.28 10.13 -15.87
CA THR A 211 10.69 9.79 -14.50
C THR A 211 11.80 10.71 -13.98
N PHE A 212 12.72 11.17 -14.83
CA PHE A 212 13.73 12.17 -14.45
C PHE A 212 13.16 13.57 -14.21
N LYS A 213 11.98 13.93 -14.76
CA LYS A 213 11.33 15.22 -14.46
C LYS A 213 10.96 15.36 -12.98
N THR A 214 10.92 14.27 -12.22
CA THR A 214 10.70 14.29 -10.76
C THR A 214 11.66 15.22 -10.05
N ASP A 215 12.94 15.26 -10.46
CA ASP A 215 13.92 16.19 -9.89
C ASP A 215 13.53 17.65 -10.10
N ALA A 216 12.96 17.99 -11.27
CA ALA A 216 12.52 19.34 -11.59
C ALA A 216 11.25 19.76 -10.83
N TYR A 217 10.46 18.81 -10.30
CA TYR A 217 9.25 19.11 -9.52
C TYR A 217 9.50 19.29 -8.02
N LYS A 218 10.72 19.04 -7.52
CA LYS A 218 11.05 19.24 -6.09
C LYS A 218 10.63 20.60 -5.52
N PRO A 219 10.81 21.74 -6.22
CA PRO A 219 10.31 23.02 -5.74
C PRO A 219 8.79 23.08 -5.58
N ALA A 220 8.03 22.43 -6.46
CA ALA A 220 6.57 22.38 -6.38
C ALA A 220 6.11 21.52 -5.20
N PHE A 221 6.79 20.40 -4.92
CA PHE A 221 6.51 19.58 -3.74
C PHE A 221 6.75 20.36 -2.44
N LEU A 222 7.88 21.07 -2.34
CA LEU A 222 8.18 21.92 -1.20
C LEU A 222 7.17 23.06 -1.06
N ALA A 223 6.71 23.64 -2.16
CA ALA A 223 5.69 24.69 -2.12
C ALA A 223 4.38 24.19 -1.51
N SER A 224 3.95 22.97 -1.83
CA SER A 224 2.78 22.33 -1.19
C SER A 224 2.99 22.13 0.32
N TYR A 225 4.19 21.71 0.74
CA TYR A 225 4.53 21.53 2.16
C TYR A 225 4.48 22.86 2.92
N VAL A 226 5.10 23.91 2.36
CA VAL A 226 5.06 25.27 2.91
C VAL A 226 3.63 25.80 2.97
N LYS A 227 2.83 25.55 1.93
CA LYS A 227 1.44 25.98 1.90
C LYS A 227 0.61 25.28 2.97
N LEU A 228 0.79 23.97 3.18
CA LEU A 228 0.15 23.25 4.28
C LEU A 228 0.51 23.85 5.63
N LYS A 229 1.80 24.12 5.90
CA LYS A 229 2.24 24.76 7.16
C LYS A 229 1.53 26.09 7.43
N SER A 230 1.25 26.87 6.38
CA SER A 230 0.60 28.18 6.51
C SER A 230 -0.89 28.10 6.91
N ILE A 231 -1.56 26.99 6.56
CA ILE A 231 -3.00 26.78 6.82
C ILE A 231 -3.28 25.81 7.96
N TYR A 232 -2.28 25.01 8.37
CA TYR A 232 -2.32 24.04 9.45
C TYR A 232 -0.98 24.03 10.21
N GLU A 233 -0.97 24.58 11.43
CA GLU A 233 0.27 24.82 12.18
C GLU A 233 0.92 23.51 12.69
N ASP A 234 0.11 22.52 13.05
CA ASP A 234 0.57 21.23 13.59
C ASP A 234 1.06 20.25 12.50
N ALA A 235 1.14 20.72 11.24
CA ALA A 235 1.57 19.90 10.11
C ALA A 235 2.95 19.27 10.32
N ILE A 236 3.05 18.00 9.97
CA ILE A 236 4.29 17.21 9.95
C ILE A 236 4.69 16.86 8.51
N PHE A 237 5.98 16.89 8.23
CA PHE A 237 6.52 16.78 6.88
C PHE A 237 7.46 15.58 6.77
N PRO A 238 6.98 14.46 6.19
CA PRO A 238 7.81 13.29 5.95
C PRO A 238 8.77 13.51 4.78
N ASP A 239 9.80 12.67 4.70
CA ASP A 239 10.56 12.51 3.47
C ASP A 239 9.70 11.83 2.38
N VAL A 240 10.07 12.04 1.13
CA VAL A 240 9.38 11.45 -0.03
C VAL A 240 10.37 10.66 -0.87
N TYR A 241 10.12 9.37 -1.03
CA TYR A 241 10.93 8.45 -1.82
C TYR A 241 10.23 8.14 -3.13
N PHE A 242 10.91 8.44 -4.24
CA PHE A 242 10.42 8.15 -5.58
C PHE A 242 11.16 6.93 -6.14
N VAL A 243 10.40 5.89 -6.47
CA VAL A 243 10.94 4.59 -6.88
C VAL A 243 10.33 4.12 -8.19
N MET A 244 11.06 3.28 -8.91
CA MET A 244 10.52 2.52 -10.03
C MET A 244 9.88 1.24 -9.49
N GLY A 245 8.55 1.18 -9.52
CA GLY A 245 7.74 0.06 -9.03
C GLY A 245 7.27 -0.88 -10.15
N ALA A 246 6.34 -1.79 -9.84
CA ALA A 246 5.78 -2.75 -10.80
C ALA A 246 4.33 -2.42 -11.20
N LEU A 247 3.98 -1.12 -11.25
CA LEU A 247 2.60 -0.62 -11.40
C LEU A 247 1.62 -1.24 -10.38
N THR A 248 2.08 -1.48 -9.16
CA THR A 248 1.30 -2.07 -8.06
C THR A 248 0.76 -1.02 -7.09
N SER A 249 1.38 0.16 -6.96
CA SER A 249 0.94 1.27 -6.10
C SER A 249 1.54 2.60 -6.56
N GLY A 250 0.70 3.64 -6.58
CA GLY A 250 1.08 4.99 -7.01
C GLY A 250 1.70 5.78 -5.86
N GLY A 251 1.10 5.68 -4.68
CA GLY A 251 1.64 6.13 -3.40
C GLY A 251 1.27 5.16 -2.27
N THR A 252 2.06 5.19 -1.21
CA THR A 252 1.81 4.54 0.08
C THR A 252 2.69 5.20 1.15
N VAL A 253 2.50 4.81 2.41
CA VAL A 253 3.21 5.40 3.55
C VAL A 253 3.97 4.33 4.33
N SER A 254 5.13 4.69 4.88
CA SER A 254 5.85 3.91 5.89
C SER A 254 6.46 4.84 6.95
N ASP A 255 7.15 4.28 7.94
CA ASP A 255 7.90 5.08 8.92
C ASP A 255 9.05 5.87 8.29
N ALA A 256 9.56 5.44 7.13
CA ALA A 256 10.56 6.19 6.37
C ALA A 256 9.96 7.46 5.74
N GLY A 257 8.70 7.43 5.32
CA GLY A 257 8.03 8.56 4.70
C GLY A 257 6.99 8.15 3.64
N LEU A 258 6.78 9.05 2.67
CA LEU A 258 5.94 8.80 1.50
C LEU A 258 6.70 7.98 0.45
N LEU A 259 6.07 6.94 -0.08
CA LEU A 259 6.69 6.02 -1.05
C LEU A 259 5.89 6.05 -2.36
N LEU A 260 6.45 6.61 -3.43
CA LEU A 260 5.76 6.80 -4.70
C LEU A 260 6.37 5.96 -5.82
N GLY A 261 5.53 5.15 -6.47
CA GLY A 261 5.87 4.42 -7.68
C GLY A 261 5.80 5.32 -8.90
N VAL A 262 6.88 6.03 -9.23
CA VAL A 262 6.87 7.13 -10.21
C VAL A 262 6.46 6.68 -11.62
N ASN A 263 6.63 5.40 -11.97
CA ASN A 263 6.17 4.85 -13.25
C ASN A 263 4.64 4.83 -13.40
N GLN A 264 3.86 4.98 -12.32
CA GLN A 264 2.40 5.23 -12.39
C GLN A 264 2.04 6.68 -12.68
N THR A 265 2.98 7.63 -12.62
CA THR A 265 2.74 9.05 -12.93
C THR A 265 3.83 9.56 -13.85
N ALA A 266 4.15 8.81 -14.90
CA ALA A 266 5.18 9.14 -15.89
C ALA A 266 4.65 9.21 -17.33
N ASN A 267 3.33 9.23 -17.52
CA ASN A 267 2.71 9.26 -18.84
C ASN A 267 2.74 10.66 -19.47
N ASP A 268 2.72 10.73 -20.79
CA ASP A 268 2.36 11.91 -21.57
C ASP A 268 1.86 11.47 -22.96
N SER A 269 1.55 12.42 -23.86
CA SER A 269 1.05 12.11 -25.20
C SER A 269 2.02 11.33 -26.10
N THR A 270 3.29 11.21 -25.70
CA THR A 270 4.34 10.52 -26.46
C THR A 270 4.63 9.10 -25.95
N VAL A 271 4.04 8.70 -24.83
CA VAL A 271 4.27 7.39 -24.22
C VAL A 271 3.32 6.34 -24.81
N PRO A 272 3.82 5.27 -25.45
CA PRO A 272 2.98 4.22 -26.00
C PRO A 272 2.40 3.34 -24.89
N LEU A 273 1.10 3.10 -24.93
CA LEU A 273 0.37 2.28 -23.94
C LEU A 273 -0.09 0.92 -24.50
N GLY A 274 0.33 0.57 -25.72
CA GLY A 274 -0.10 -0.64 -26.43
C GLY A 274 0.35 -1.94 -25.74
N GLU A 275 1.50 -1.93 -25.08
CA GLU A 275 2.06 -3.07 -24.35
C GLU A 275 1.40 -3.28 -22.96
N LEU A 276 0.65 -2.29 -22.47
CA LEU A 276 -0.02 -2.36 -21.18
C LEU A 276 -1.42 -2.96 -21.32
N SER A 277 -1.77 -3.86 -20.42
CA SER A 277 -3.16 -4.33 -20.25
C SER A 277 -4.10 -3.18 -19.91
N PHE A 278 -5.40 -3.35 -20.16
CA PHE A 278 -6.41 -2.35 -19.78
C PHE A 278 -6.27 -1.93 -18.31
N LYS A 279 -6.13 -2.89 -17.38
CA LYS A 279 -5.95 -2.65 -15.95
C LYS A 279 -4.65 -1.89 -15.62
N GLN A 280 -3.58 -2.10 -16.38
CA GLN A 280 -2.35 -1.31 -16.19
C GLN A 280 -2.53 0.11 -16.70
N ARG A 281 -3.24 0.31 -17.82
CA ARG A 281 -3.52 1.65 -18.37
C ARG A 281 -4.33 2.52 -17.41
N THR A 282 -5.27 1.95 -16.64
CA THR A 282 -6.02 2.71 -15.63
C THR A 282 -5.17 3.17 -14.43
N ARG A 283 -3.91 2.72 -14.33
CA ARG A 283 -2.98 3.03 -13.23
C ARG A 283 -1.86 3.98 -13.64
N VAL A 284 -1.89 4.45 -14.89
CA VAL A 284 -0.83 5.26 -15.47
C VAL A 284 -1.38 6.65 -15.75
N ASN A 285 -0.87 7.63 -15.01
CA ASN A 285 -1.29 9.01 -14.99
C ASN A 285 -0.24 9.93 -15.62
N ASN A 286 -0.70 11.10 -16.04
CA ASN A 286 0.15 12.11 -16.66
C ASN A 286 1.20 12.63 -15.66
N ILE A 287 2.45 12.79 -16.11
CA ILE A 287 3.56 13.32 -15.31
C ILE A 287 3.30 14.70 -14.72
N LEU A 288 2.41 15.50 -15.32
CA LEU A 288 1.98 16.80 -14.80
C LEU A 288 1.20 16.69 -13.47
N LEU A 289 0.65 15.51 -13.14
CA LEU A 289 -0.11 15.28 -11.92
C LEU A 289 0.77 14.92 -10.72
N LEU A 290 2.08 14.69 -10.92
CA LEU A 290 2.98 14.26 -9.85
C LEU A 290 3.02 15.23 -8.65
N PRO A 291 3.05 16.57 -8.82
CA PRO A 291 2.95 17.49 -7.68
C PRO A 291 1.65 17.38 -6.89
N TYR A 292 0.53 17.11 -7.57
CA TYR A 292 -0.77 16.97 -6.93
C TYR A 292 -0.88 15.64 -6.17
N LEU A 293 -0.29 14.56 -6.71
CA LEU A 293 -0.19 13.29 -6.01
C LEU A 293 0.63 13.43 -4.72
N VAL A 294 1.80 14.09 -4.75
CA VAL A 294 2.61 14.30 -3.53
C VAL A 294 1.83 15.12 -2.48
N ALA A 295 1.05 16.10 -2.92
CA ALA A 295 0.21 16.89 -2.04
C ALA A 295 -0.93 16.09 -1.41
N HIS A 296 -1.59 15.21 -2.18
CA HIS A 296 -2.58 14.27 -1.67
C HIS A 296 -1.98 13.35 -0.59
N GLU A 297 -0.86 12.70 -0.92
CA GLU A 297 -0.21 11.74 -0.03
C GLU A 297 0.30 12.37 1.28
N LEU A 298 0.71 13.65 1.24
CA LEU A 298 1.08 14.41 2.43
C LEU A 298 -0.07 14.49 3.44
N ILE A 299 -1.32 14.54 2.97
CA ILE A 299 -2.49 14.66 3.87
C ILE A 299 -2.67 13.40 4.70
N HIS A 300 -2.39 12.21 4.16
CA HIS A 300 -2.50 10.97 4.94
C HIS A 300 -1.57 10.94 6.16
N PHE A 301 -0.43 11.64 6.13
CA PHE A 301 0.42 11.81 7.31
C PHE A 301 -0.22 12.68 8.39
N GLN A 302 -1.12 13.59 8.02
CA GLN A 302 -1.82 14.47 8.97
C GLN A 302 -3.08 13.82 9.56
N GLN A 303 -3.51 12.68 9.02
CA GLN A 303 -4.71 11.97 9.43
C GLN A 303 -4.48 11.02 10.62
N GLU A 304 -3.26 10.99 11.16
CA GLU A 304 -2.93 10.20 12.35
C GLU A 304 -3.73 10.71 13.57
N GLY A 305 -4.40 9.81 14.28
CA GLY A 305 -5.22 10.14 15.46
C GLY A 305 -6.71 10.44 15.16
N MET A 306 -7.12 10.46 13.89
CA MET A 306 -8.54 10.44 13.53
C MET A 306 -9.22 9.15 14.02
N LYS A 307 -10.55 9.17 14.17
CA LYS A 307 -11.33 8.01 14.63
C LYS A 307 -11.09 6.80 13.71
N ASN A 308 -10.78 5.66 14.33
CA ASN A 308 -10.89 4.36 13.68
C ASN A 308 -12.36 3.97 13.55
N ASP A 309 -12.86 3.94 12.32
CA ASP A 309 -14.22 3.63 11.92
C ASP A 309 -14.15 2.73 10.68
N THR A 310 -15.10 1.80 10.54
CA THR A 310 -15.15 0.83 9.43
C THR A 310 -16.25 1.13 8.43
N THR A 311 -17.00 2.22 8.59
CA THR A 311 -18.06 2.64 7.67
C THR A 311 -17.47 3.16 6.37
N THR A 312 -18.15 2.91 5.24
CA THR A 312 -17.79 3.47 3.94
C THR A 312 -17.64 4.99 3.99
N LEU A 313 -18.48 5.68 4.77
CA LEU A 313 -18.40 7.12 5.01
C LEU A 313 -17.03 7.57 5.53
N SER A 314 -16.47 6.86 6.51
CA SER A 314 -15.15 7.19 7.06
C SER A 314 -14.04 7.07 6.01
N TYR A 315 -14.04 5.99 5.23
CA TYR A 315 -13.05 5.78 4.17
C TYR A 315 -13.14 6.85 3.08
N VAL A 316 -14.35 7.17 2.59
CA VAL A 316 -14.49 8.19 1.55
C VAL A 316 -14.09 9.57 2.05
N ILE A 317 -14.44 9.94 3.29
CA ILE A 317 -14.01 11.22 3.87
C ILE A 317 -12.49 11.29 3.96
N ARG A 318 -11.80 10.21 4.37
CA ARG A 318 -10.34 10.20 4.45
C ARG A 318 -9.66 10.40 3.10
N GLU A 319 -10.08 9.66 2.07
CA GLU A 319 -9.50 9.78 0.72
C GLU A 319 -9.87 11.12 0.06
N GLY A 320 -11.12 11.52 0.14
CA GLY A 320 -11.59 12.78 -0.44
C GLY A 320 -11.06 14.03 0.28
N MET A 321 -10.75 13.94 1.57
CA MET A 321 -10.03 14.97 2.32
C MET A 321 -8.60 15.14 1.81
N ALA A 322 -7.93 14.03 1.49
CA ALA A 322 -6.59 14.07 0.91
C ALA A 322 -6.61 14.75 -0.47
N ASP A 323 -7.61 14.46 -1.30
CA ASP A 323 -7.83 15.19 -2.56
C ASP A 323 -8.12 16.68 -2.33
N PHE A 324 -9.01 17.01 -1.40
CA PHE A 324 -9.44 18.39 -1.19
C PHE A 324 -8.33 19.27 -0.63
N ILE A 325 -7.71 18.86 0.48
CA ILE A 325 -6.62 19.63 1.07
C ILE A 325 -5.39 19.57 0.16
N GLY A 326 -5.15 18.44 -0.52
CA GLY A 326 -4.10 18.31 -1.55
C GLY A 326 -4.25 19.33 -2.67
N GLU A 327 -5.47 19.54 -3.18
CA GLU A 327 -5.78 20.59 -4.16
C GLU A 327 -5.55 21.99 -3.59
N LEU A 328 -6.01 22.26 -2.36
CA LEU A 328 -5.80 23.57 -1.71
C LEU A 328 -4.32 23.95 -1.56
N ILE A 329 -3.44 22.97 -1.31
CA ILE A 329 -2.02 23.24 -1.07
C ILE A 329 -1.18 23.25 -2.35
N SER A 330 -1.60 22.51 -3.38
CA SER A 330 -0.85 22.37 -4.63
C SER A 330 -1.40 23.20 -5.79
N GLY A 331 -2.64 23.67 -5.68
CA GLY A 331 -3.32 24.45 -6.72
C GLY A 331 -3.92 23.64 -7.86
N GLY A 332 -3.95 22.30 -7.78
CA GLY A 332 -4.51 21.46 -8.83
C GLY A 332 -5.07 20.12 -8.33
N ASN A 333 -5.96 19.54 -9.13
CA ASN A 333 -6.66 18.30 -8.79
C ASN A 333 -5.90 17.07 -9.31
N GLY A 334 -5.62 16.10 -8.44
CA GLY A 334 -4.93 14.85 -8.80
C GLY A 334 -5.76 13.85 -9.62
N ASN A 335 -7.08 14.04 -9.71
CA ASN A 335 -8.04 13.11 -10.30
C ASN A 335 -9.03 13.80 -11.25
N GLN A 336 -8.57 14.75 -12.06
CA GLN A 336 -9.41 15.56 -12.96
C GLN A 336 -10.37 14.72 -13.83
N VAL A 337 -9.95 13.53 -14.26
CA VAL A 337 -10.76 12.61 -15.08
C VAL A 337 -12.05 12.19 -14.36
N LEU A 338 -11.96 11.82 -13.07
CA LEU A 338 -13.14 11.46 -12.28
C LEU A 338 -14.08 12.65 -12.12
N TYR A 339 -13.54 13.85 -11.89
CA TYR A 339 -14.34 15.07 -11.74
C TYR A 339 -15.07 15.43 -13.02
N ASP A 340 -14.39 15.34 -14.17
CA ASP A 340 -15.03 15.59 -15.46
C ASP A 340 -16.10 14.55 -15.78
N TRP A 341 -15.86 13.28 -15.44
CA TRP A 341 -16.86 12.22 -15.62
C TRP A 341 -18.07 12.36 -14.69
N ALA A 342 -17.86 12.84 -13.46
CA ALA A 342 -18.92 13.02 -12.46
C ALA A 342 -19.89 14.17 -12.80
N LYS A 343 -19.50 15.11 -13.67
CA LYS A 343 -20.36 16.20 -14.15
C LYS A 343 -21.66 15.64 -14.75
N GLY A 344 -22.79 16.09 -14.22
CA GLY A 344 -24.13 15.65 -14.61
C GLY A 344 -24.54 14.27 -14.05
N LYS A 345 -23.71 13.64 -13.21
CA LYS A 345 -23.99 12.34 -12.55
C LYS A 345 -24.00 12.45 -11.03
N GLU A 346 -23.91 13.65 -10.48
CA GLU A 346 -23.73 13.91 -9.06
C GLU A 346 -24.82 13.25 -8.21
N LYS A 347 -26.09 13.49 -8.57
CA LYS A 347 -27.26 12.87 -7.88
C LYS A 347 -27.25 11.35 -7.95
N GLN A 348 -26.83 10.77 -9.07
CA GLN A 348 -26.76 9.32 -9.25
C GLN A 348 -25.67 8.71 -8.35
N ILE A 349 -24.48 9.30 -8.36
CA ILE A 349 -23.35 8.89 -7.51
C ILE A 349 -23.79 8.95 -6.03
N TRP A 350 -24.40 10.06 -5.62
CA TRP A 350 -24.86 10.26 -4.24
C TRP A 350 -25.97 9.28 -3.83
N SER A 351 -26.99 9.09 -4.67
CA SER A 351 -28.09 8.14 -4.41
C SER A 351 -27.59 6.70 -4.23
N ASN A 352 -26.52 6.32 -4.95
CA ASN A 352 -25.91 5.02 -4.78
C ASN A 352 -25.08 4.95 -3.49
N PHE A 353 -24.36 6.02 -3.16
CA PHE A 353 -23.51 6.07 -1.97
C PHE A 353 -24.29 5.98 -0.66
N THR A 354 -25.41 6.68 -0.54
CA THR A 354 -26.22 6.69 0.68
C THR A 354 -26.72 5.30 1.09
N LYS A 355 -26.81 4.36 0.13
CA LYS A 355 -27.17 2.96 0.40
C LYS A 355 -26.05 2.18 1.10
N ASP A 356 -24.80 2.60 0.94
CA ASP A 356 -23.60 1.92 1.45
C ASP A 356 -22.90 2.67 2.58
N MET A 357 -23.13 3.98 2.74
CA MET A 357 -22.30 4.87 3.55
C MET A 357 -22.11 4.44 5.01
N TYR A 358 -23.11 3.81 5.63
CA TYR A 358 -23.05 3.33 7.02
C TYR A 358 -22.70 1.84 7.17
N PHE A 359 -22.35 1.17 6.07
CA PHE A 359 -21.89 -0.22 6.07
C PHE A 359 -20.39 -0.31 5.81
N ASN A 360 -19.76 -1.42 6.16
CA ASN A 360 -18.38 -1.71 5.76
C ASN A 360 -18.35 -2.27 4.32
N ARG A 361 -18.46 -1.36 3.33
CA ARG A 361 -18.53 -1.66 1.89
C ARG A 361 -17.67 -0.70 1.08
N TYR A 362 -16.58 -0.21 1.67
CA TYR A 362 -15.73 0.80 1.05
C TYR A 362 -15.06 0.32 -0.25
N ASP A 363 -14.89 -0.99 -0.41
CA ASP A 363 -14.37 -1.64 -1.62
C ASP A 363 -15.30 -1.47 -2.84
N ASN A 364 -16.55 -1.07 -2.63
CA ASN A 364 -17.44 -0.63 -3.70
C ASN A 364 -17.07 0.77 -4.24
N TRP A 365 -16.29 1.56 -3.51
CA TRP A 365 -16.10 3.00 -3.73
C TRP A 365 -14.64 3.45 -3.90
N ILE A 366 -13.69 2.70 -3.35
CA ILE A 366 -12.25 3.04 -3.29
C ILE A 366 -11.42 1.83 -3.73
N ALA A 367 -10.36 2.11 -4.50
CA ALA A 367 -9.42 1.14 -5.08
C ALA A 367 -10.12 -0.01 -5.82
N ASN A 368 -11.20 0.30 -6.55
CA ASN A 368 -12.13 -0.68 -7.13
C ASN A 368 -12.01 -0.81 -8.66
N SER A 369 -10.83 -0.49 -9.22
CA SER A 369 -10.57 -0.46 -10.67
C SER A 369 -10.88 -1.76 -11.41
N GLN A 370 -10.90 -2.90 -10.72
CA GLN A 370 -11.29 -4.21 -11.26
C GLN A 370 -12.78 -4.29 -11.65
N ARG A 371 -13.62 -3.39 -11.14
CA ARG A 371 -15.06 -3.31 -11.44
C ARG A 371 -15.39 -2.16 -12.41
N ALA A 372 -14.36 -1.46 -12.91
CA ALA A 372 -14.52 -0.30 -13.77
C ALA A 372 -15.11 -0.65 -15.13
N THR A 373 -16.05 0.16 -15.60
CA THR A 373 -16.57 0.14 -16.97
C THR A 373 -16.60 1.57 -17.52
N PRO A 374 -16.79 1.78 -18.84
CA PRO A 374 -16.94 3.14 -19.38
C PRO A 374 -18.07 3.96 -18.73
N ASP A 375 -19.14 3.29 -18.30
CA ASP A 375 -20.31 3.91 -17.65
C ASP A 375 -20.23 3.93 -16.11
N ASN A 376 -19.14 3.41 -15.54
CA ASN A 376 -18.92 3.36 -14.10
C ASN A 376 -17.41 3.43 -13.82
N LEU A 377 -16.88 4.66 -13.74
CA LEU A 377 -15.48 4.86 -13.38
C LEU A 377 -15.23 4.39 -11.94
N PRO A 378 -14.02 3.87 -11.65
CA PRO A 378 -13.66 3.51 -10.30
C PRO A 378 -13.45 4.74 -9.42
N ASP A 379 -13.25 4.51 -8.12
CA ASP A 379 -12.78 5.51 -7.17
C ASP A 379 -13.73 6.71 -6.97
N GLN A 380 -15.03 6.54 -7.24
CA GLN A 380 -16.06 7.55 -7.00
C GLN A 380 -16.13 8.02 -5.54
N GLY A 381 -15.64 7.22 -4.59
CA GLY A 381 -15.49 7.60 -3.19
C GLY A 381 -14.64 8.85 -2.97
N TYR A 382 -13.59 9.05 -3.78
CA TYR A 382 -12.73 10.23 -3.72
C TYR A 382 -13.52 11.50 -3.99
N TRP A 383 -14.33 11.50 -5.05
CA TRP A 383 -15.19 12.63 -5.40
C TRP A 383 -16.20 12.92 -4.27
N ILE A 384 -16.86 11.90 -3.72
CA ILE A 384 -17.85 12.09 -2.64
C ILE A 384 -17.20 12.72 -1.40
N GLY A 385 -16.09 12.16 -0.94
CA GLY A 385 -15.38 12.67 0.24
C GLY A 385 -14.88 14.09 0.03
N TYR A 386 -14.37 14.41 -1.18
CA TYR A 386 -13.97 15.76 -1.52
C TYR A 386 -15.14 16.71 -1.44
N GLN A 387 -16.32 16.35 -1.97
CA GLN A 387 -17.50 17.21 -1.93
C GLN A 387 -17.95 17.49 -0.49
N ILE A 388 -17.94 16.47 0.37
CA ILE A 388 -18.25 16.62 1.80
C ILE A 388 -17.25 17.60 2.45
N CYS A 389 -15.94 17.37 2.29
CA CYS A 389 -14.91 18.23 2.88
C CYS A 389 -14.99 19.66 2.33
N ARG A 390 -15.11 19.82 1.01
CA ARG A 390 -15.25 21.12 0.37
C ARG A 390 -16.48 21.87 0.87
N SER A 391 -17.63 21.20 0.98
CA SER A 391 -18.86 21.81 1.49
C SER A 391 -18.69 22.32 2.93
N TYR A 392 -18.08 21.51 3.80
CA TYR A 392 -17.75 21.92 5.17
C TYR A 392 -16.79 23.12 5.20
N TYR A 393 -15.75 23.10 4.35
CA TYR A 393 -14.77 24.18 4.28
C TYR A 393 -15.38 25.48 3.77
N GLU A 394 -16.17 25.45 2.70
CA GLU A 394 -16.70 26.64 2.03
C GLU A 394 -17.61 27.48 2.93
N GLN A 395 -18.45 26.83 3.73
CA GLN A 395 -19.34 27.52 4.68
C GLN A 395 -18.62 28.02 5.94
N ALA A 396 -17.48 27.45 6.30
CA ALA A 396 -16.78 27.82 7.52
C ALA A 396 -16.24 29.25 7.45
N THR A 397 -16.51 30.08 8.45
CA THR A 397 -15.93 31.42 8.55
C THR A 397 -14.42 31.36 8.83
N ASN A 398 -13.99 30.42 9.69
CA ASN A 398 -12.58 30.18 9.99
C ASN A 398 -12.06 28.98 9.20
N LYS A 399 -11.37 29.23 8.09
CA LYS A 399 -10.81 28.20 7.20
C LYS A 399 -9.73 27.34 7.85
N LYS A 400 -8.90 27.91 8.74
CA LYS A 400 -7.87 27.15 9.47
C LYS A 400 -8.52 26.18 10.46
N LYS A 401 -9.55 26.64 11.17
CA LYS A 401 -10.34 25.76 12.05
C LYS A 401 -11.01 24.64 11.23
N ALA A 402 -11.56 24.93 10.05
CA ALA A 402 -12.18 23.91 9.22
C ALA A 402 -11.19 22.79 8.82
N ILE A 403 -9.95 23.15 8.46
CA ILE A 403 -8.88 22.17 8.18
C ILE A 403 -8.51 21.38 9.43
N TYR A 404 -8.38 22.06 10.57
CA TYR A 404 -8.13 21.39 11.86
C TYR A 404 -9.23 20.38 12.17
N ASP A 405 -10.50 20.77 12.05
CA ASP A 405 -11.64 19.89 12.34
C ASP A 405 -11.68 18.67 11.41
N MET A 406 -11.34 18.84 10.12
CA MET A 406 -11.18 17.73 9.17
C MET A 406 -10.11 16.73 9.63
N LEU A 407 -8.93 17.21 10.03
CA LEU A 407 -7.82 16.36 10.44
C LEU A 407 -7.99 15.76 11.85
N HIS A 408 -9.05 16.15 12.57
CA HIS A 408 -9.32 15.69 13.93
C HIS A 408 -10.72 15.06 14.10
N ILE A 409 -11.33 14.55 13.02
CA ILE A 409 -12.66 13.94 13.08
C ILE A 409 -12.69 12.77 14.08
N GLN A 410 -13.53 12.89 15.10
CA GLN A 410 -13.82 11.84 16.07
C GLN A 410 -15.19 11.16 15.86
N ASP A 411 -16.05 11.77 15.03
CA ASP A 411 -17.37 11.26 14.63
C ASP A 411 -17.64 11.66 13.16
N TYR A 412 -17.51 10.70 12.25
CA TYR A 412 -17.69 10.93 10.82
C TYR A 412 -19.13 11.27 10.43
N LYS A 413 -20.12 10.74 11.15
CA LYS A 413 -21.54 11.02 10.88
C LYS A 413 -21.85 12.46 11.27
N ALA A 414 -21.39 12.91 12.44
CA ALA A 414 -21.55 14.29 12.87
C ALA A 414 -20.84 15.26 11.91
N PHE A 415 -19.62 14.96 11.49
CA PHE A 415 -18.89 15.78 10.51
C PHE A 415 -19.64 15.87 9.17
N PHE A 416 -20.14 14.74 8.65
CA PHE A 416 -20.94 14.71 7.43
C PHE A 416 -22.20 15.58 7.54
N LEU A 417 -22.97 15.47 8.63
CA LEU A 417 -24.16 16.30 8.82
C LEU A 417 -23.80 17.79 8.88
N GLN A 418 -22.72 18.14 9.57
CA GLN A 418 -22.23 19.51 9.64
C GLN A 418 -21.71 20.02 8.29
N SER A 419 -21.38 19.16 7.32
CA SER A 419 -20.87 19.60 6.03
C SER A 419 -21.95 20.19 5.12
N HIS A 420 -23.23 19.98 5.45
CA HIS A 420 -24.38 20.39 4.64
C HIS A 420 -24.32 19.92 3.17
N TRP A 421 -23.58 18.84 2.91
CA TRP A 421 -23.43 18.33 1.55
C TRP A 421 -24.76 17.81 1.00
N GLU A 422 -25.57 17.14 1.82
CA GLU A 422 -26.87 16.61 1.41
C GLU A 422 -27.84 17.71 0.97
N ASP A 423 -27.83 18.86 1.65
CA ASP A 423 -28.60 20.03 1.27
C ASP A 423 -28.12 20.58 -0.10
N LYS A 424 -26.79 20.69 -0.25
CA LYS A 424 -26.16 21.24 -1.44
C LYS A 424 -26.43 20.38 -2.67
N ILE A 425 -26.28 19.05 -2.60
CA ILE A 425 -26.51 18.17 -3.74
C ILE A 425 -27.99 18.08 -4.13
N SER A 426 -28.90 18.25 -3.17
CA SER A 426 -30.34 18.29 -3.45
C SER A 426 -30.73 19.49 -4.31
N SER A 427 -29.96 20.59 -4.25
CA SER A 427 -30.17 21.79 -5.08
C SER A 427 -29.54 21.76 -6.47
N PHE A 428 -28.76 20.72 -6.83
CA PHE A 428 -28.27 20.58 -8.20
C PHE A 428 -29.50 20.40 -9.09
N LEU A 429 -29.64 21.14 -10.19
CA LEU A 429 -30.79 21.01 -11.10
C LEU A 429 -30.66 19.72 -11.92
#